data_AF-A0A161J310-F1
#
_entry.id   AF-A0A161J310-F1
#
_cell.length_a   1.000
_cell.length_b   1.000
_cell.length_c   1.000
_cell.angle_alpha   90.00
_cell.angle_beta   90.00
_cell.angle_gamma   90.00
#
_symmetry.space_group_name_H-M   'P 1'
#
loop_
_entity.id
_entity.type
_entity.pdbx_description
1 polymer ?
#
loop_
_entity_poly.entity_id
_entity_poly.type
_entity_poly.pdbx_seq_one_letter_code
_entity_poly.pdbx_strand_id
1 'polypeptide(L)' 'MWVCSTHLKEAMQILKTPHIRKAPYEIKCSLCENQAFAKVYYTHRSFKFTKQLYSSLKQSVSQEA' A
#
# COMPACT_ATOMS: atom_id res chain seq x y z
N MET A 1 5.37 -2.06 -1.20
CA MET A 1 4.11 -2.02 -1.98
C MET A 1 4.06 -0.69 -2.71
N TRP A 2 3.63 -0.67 -3.97
CA TRP A 2 3.45 0.58 -4.72
C TRP A 2 1.98 1.00 -4.61
N VAL A 3 1.70 2.25 -4.27
CA VAL A 3 0.33 2.73 -4.00
C VAL A 3 0.02 4.04 -4.72
N CYS A 4 -1.24 4.19 -5.15
CA CYS A 4 -1.81 5.44 -5.67
C CYS A 4 -2.22 6.37 -4.51
N SER A 5 -2.51 7.64 -4.80
CA SER A 5 -2.80 8.70 -3.81
C SER A 5 -3.85 8.29 -2.78
N THR A 6 -4.95 7.71 -3.25
CA THR A 6 -6.05 7.20 -2.42
C THR A 6 -5.56 6.14 -1.43
N HIS A 7 -4.93 5.08 -1.95
CA HIS A 7 -4.45 3.98 -1.11
C HIS A 7 -3.26 4.37 -0.21
N LEU A 8 -2.49 5.42 -0.52
CA LEU A 8 -1.51 5.94 0.44
C LEU A 8 -2.21 6.55 1.65
N LYS A 9 -3.29 7.31 1.44
CA LYS A 9 -4.03 7.96 2.52
C LYS A 9 -4.60 6.92 3.49
N GLU A 10 -5.21 5.85 2.96
CA GLU A 10 -5.66 4.70 3.74
C GLU A 10 -4.50 3.99 4.44
N ALA A 11 -3.42 3.73 3.70
CA ALA A 11 -2.24 3.10 4.27
C ALA A 11 -1.65 3.93 5.42
N MET A 12 -1.64 5.26 5.37
CA MET A 12 -1.16 6.10 6.48
C MET A 12 -2.05 6.04 7.72
N GLN A 13 -3.35 5.76 7.57
CA GLN A 13 -4.26 5.60 8.72
C GLN A 13 -4.09 4.23 9.38
N ILE A 14 -3.84 3.19 8.58
CA ILE A 14 -3.75 1.79 9.05
C ILE A 14 -2.33 1.48 9.54
N LEU A 15 -1.31 1.99 8.85
CA LEU A 15 0.08 1.68 9.11
C LEU A 15 0.65 2.62 10.17
N LYS A 16 1.15 2.03 11.26
CA LYS A 16 1.91 2.76 12.27
C LYS A 16 3.32 3.05 11.73
N THR A 17 3.61 4.31 11.42
CA THR A 17 4.92 4.83 10.95
C THR A 17 5.57 4.05 9.77
N PRO A 18 4.93 3.99 8.60
CA PRO A 18 5.53 3.37 7.42
C PRO A 18 6.65 4.25 6.84
N HIS A 19 7.60 3.63 6.14
CA HIS A 19 8.53 4.37 5.27
C HIS A 19 7.93 4.57 3.89
N ILE A 20 8.21 5.75 3.32
CA ILE A 20 7.70 6.16 2.02
C ILE A 20 8.87 6.57 1.13
N ARG A 21 8.87 6.12 -0.12
CA ARG A 21 9.73 6.64 -1.19
C ARG A 21 8.87 7.05 -2.38
N LYS A 22 9.21 8.14 -3.06
CA LYS A 22 8.50 8.56 -4.29
C LYS A 22 8.71 7.55 -5.42
N ALA A 23 7.70 7.35 -6.27
CA ALA A 23 7.82 6.54 -7.47
C ALA A 23 8.78 7.20 -8.48
N PRO A 24 9.80 6.46 -8.96
CA PRO A 24 10.76 7.01 -9.92
C PRO A 24 10.25 7.03 -11.38
N TYR A 25 9.19 6.27 -11.70
CA TYR A 25 8.59 6.18 -13.03
C TYR A 25 7.11 5.79 -12.92
N GLU A 26 6.43 5.65 -14.06
CA GLU A 26 5.04 5.18 -14.12
C GLU A 26 4.93 3.73 -13.65
N ILE A 27 4.54 3.57 -12.39
CA ILE A 27 4.36 2.27 -11.74
C ILE A 27 2.88 2.10 -11.46
N LYS A 28 2.34 0.90 -11.61
CA LYS A 28 0.97 0.59 -11.22
C LYS A 28 0.85 0.35 -9.72
N CYS A 29 -0.27 0.77 -9.15
CA CYS A 29 -0.65 0.50 -7.78
C CYS A 29 -0.89 -1.00 -7.61
N SER A 30 -0.32 -1.56 -6.54
CA SER A 30 -0.45 -2.98 -6.21
C SER A 30 -1.85 -3.38 -5.73
N LEU A 31 -2.77 -2.43 -5.51
CA LEU A 31 -4.11 -2.67 -4.96
C LEU A 31 -5.21 -2.49 -6.02
N CYS A 32 -5.10 -1.49 -6.89
CA CYS A 32 -6.16 -1.13 -7.84
C CYS A 32 -5.67 -0.84 -9.26
N GLU A 33 -4.41 -1.17 -9.58
CA GLU A 33 -3.77 -0.97 -10.89
C GLU A 33 -3.66 0.47 -11.43
N ASN A 34 -4.25 1.46 -10.77
CA ASN A 34 -4.08 2.89 -11.06
C ASN A 34 -2.62 3.34 -10.91
N GLN A 35 -2.28 4.51 -11.43
CA GLN A 35 -0.92 5.06 -11.31
C GLN A 35 -0.50 5.23 -9.84
N ALA A 36 0.59 4.57 -9.47
CA ALA A 36 1.22 4.69 -8.17
C ALA A 36 2.17 5.89 -8.14
N PHE A 37 2.20 6.56 -7.00
CA PHE A 37 3.07 7.72 -6.77
C PHE A 37 4.10 7.46 -5.66
N ALA A 38 3.90 6.43 -4.84
CA ALA A 38 4.73 6.14 -3.69
C ALA A 38 4.94 4.64 -3.46
N LYS A 39 6.14 4.30 -2.97
CA LYS A 39 6.48 3.01 -2.37
C LYS A 39 6.29 3.09 -0.87
N VAL A 40 5.39 2.27 -0.34
CA VAL A 40 5.19 2.09 1.09
C VAL A 40 5.88 0.80 1.53
N TYR A 41 6.71 0.87 2.57
CA TYR A 41 7.43 -0.29 3.10
C TYR A 41 7.79 -0.13 4.59
N TYR A 42 8.00 -1.25 5.27
CA TYR A 42 8.62 -1.31 6.60
C TYR A 42 10.07 -1.76 6.48
N THR A 43 10.97 -1.14 7.25
CA THR A 43 12.36 -1.58 7.40
C THR A 43 12.43 -2.86 8.21
N HIS A 44 11.67 -2.94 9.30
CA HIS A 44 11.49 -4.15 10.09
C HIS A 44 10.44 -5.05 9.42
N ARG A 45 10.87 -5.89 8.48
CA ARG A 45 10.03 -6.92 7.87
C ARG A 45 9.84 -8.09 8.85
N SER A 46 8.91 -7.99 9.78
CA SER A 46 8.33 -9.21 10.34
C SER A 46 7.48 -9.86 9.24
N PHE A 47 7.97 -10.97 8.67
CA PHE A 47 7.39 -11.71 7.54
C PHE A 47 5.87 -11.95 7.70
N LYS A 48 5.37 -12.08 8.94
CA LYS A 48 3.96 -12.22 9.28
C LYS A 48 3.09 -10.97 9.01
N PHE A 49 3.64 -9.77 9.13
CA PHE A 49 2.88 -8.51 9.03
C PHE A 49 2.45 -8.20 7.59
N THR A 50 3.30 -8.52 6.62
CA THR A 50 3.07 -8.20 5.19
C THR A 50 1.91 -8.98 4.57
N LYS A 51 1.65 -10.22 5.02
CA LYS A 51 0.66 -11.09 4.39
C LYS A 51 -0.77 -10.80 4.87
N GLN A 52 -0.96 -10.59 6.18
CA GLN A 52 -2.27 -10.26 6.74
C GLN A 52 -2.76 -8.89 6.25
N LEU A 53 -1.88 -7.88 6.28
CA LEU A 53 -2.28 -6.52 5.93
C LEU A 53 -2.56 -6.36 4.43
N TYR A 54 -1.83 -7.08 3.57
CA TYR A 54 -2.14 -7.15 2.14
C TYR A 54 -3.51 -7.79 1.89
N SER A 55 -3.84 -8.88 2.60
CA SER A 55 -5.16 -9.49 2.51
C SER A 55 -6.28 -8.57 3.01
N SER A 56 -6.08 -7.86 4.13
CA SER A 56 -7.07 -6.93 4.68
C SER A 56 -7.30 -5.72 3.77
N LEU A 57 -6.23 -5.13 3.22
CA LEU A 57 -6.35 -4.05 2.24
C LEU A 57 -7.02 -4.51 0.93
N LYS A 58 -6.77 -5.77 0.50
CA LYS A 58 -7.45 -6.33 -0.66
C LYS A 58 -8.94 -6.54 -0.40
N GLN A 59 -9.31 -6.94 0.82
CA GLN A 59 -10.71 -7.16 1.22
C GLN A 59 -11.49 -5.84 1.34
N SER A 60 -10.92 -4.79 1.94
CA SER A 60 -11.60 -3.49 2.05
C SER A 60 -11.93 -2.90 0.67
N VAL A 61 -11.04 -3.07 -0.30
CA VAL A 61 -11.23 -2.58 -1.68
C VAL A 61 -12.29 -3.39 -2.46
N SER A 62 -12.59 -4.62 -2.04
CA SER A 62 -13.56 -5.49 -2.74
C SER A 62 -15.00 -5.35 -2.23
N GLN A 63 -15.25 -4.57 -1.18
CA GLN A 63 -16.59 -4.35 -0.60
C GLN A 63 -17.25 -3.03 -1.02
N GLU A 64 -16.58 -2.20 -1.83
CA GLU A 64 -17.10 -0.93 -2.37
C GLU A 64 -17.37 -0.97 -3.89
N ALA A 65 -17.51 -2.17 -4.48
CA ALA A 65 -17.86 -2.38 -5.89
C ALA A 65 -19.29 -2.92 -6.06
#